data_AF-A0A8T3ZV35-F1
#
_entry.id   AF-A0A8T3ZV35-F1
#
_cell.length_a   1.000
_cell.length_b   1.000
_cell.length_c   1.000
_cell.angle_alpha   90.00
_cell.angle_beta   90.00
_cell.angle_gamma   90.00
#
_symmetry.space_group_name_H-M   'P 1'
#
loop_
_entity.id
_entity.type
_entity.pdbx_description
1 polymer ?
#
loop_
_entity_poly.entity_id
_entity_poly.type
_entity_poly.pdbx_seq_one_letter_code
_entity_poly.pdbx_strand_id
1 'polypeptide(L)'
;MHPLVKRIDELIERKSLLKHPFYVDWTKGSLPLESIAGYSKEYFQLVKAVPVFVETIMRYGPTRMREAIDSNRKEEQEHILPWIRFAGSLGIPQTEL
;
A
#
# COMPACT_ATOMS: atom_id res chain seq x y z
N MET A 1 -1.03 -24.80 11.10
CA MET A 1 -1.65 -23.53 10.69
C MET A 1 -3.14 -23.61 10.93
N HIS A 2 -3.75 -22.59 11.55
CA HIS A 2 -5.19 -22.61 11.84
C HIS A 2 -6.01 -22.64 10.53
N PRO A 3 -7.07 -23.46 10.40
CA PRO A 3 -7.82 -23.61 9.14
C PRO A 3 -8.36 -22.28 8.59
N LEU A 4 -8.76 -21.36 9.46
CA LEU A 4 -9.21 -20.01 9.06
C LEU A 4 -8.09 -19.19 8.40
N VAL A 5 -6.88 -19.21 8.97
CA VAL A 5 -5.73 -18.48 8.41
C VAL A 5 -5.43 -19.01 7.01
N LYS A 6 -5.41 -20.34 6.85
CA LYS A 6 -5.23 -20.98 5.55
C LYS A 6 -6.25 -20.52 4.51
N ARG A 7 -7.53 -20.43 4.90
CA ARG A 7 -8.60 -19.99 3.99
C ARG A 7 -8.47 -18.52 3.62
N ILE A 8 -8.00 -17.66 4.53
CA ILE A 8 -7.73 -16.25 4.23
C ILE A 8 -6.58 -16.14 3.22
N ASP A 9 -5.49 -16.87 3.43
CA ASP A 9 -4.33 -16.87 2.52
C ASP A 9 -4.73 -17.36 1.12
N GLU A 10 -5.53 -18.42 1.02
CA GLU A 10 -6.07 -18.92 -0.25
C GLU A 10 -6.94 -17.88 -0.98
N LEU A 11 -7.70 -17.07 -0.24
CA LEU A 11 -8.51 -15.99 -0.81
C LEU A 11 -7.64 -14.83 -1.30
N ILE A 12 -6.61 -14.45 -0.54
CA ILE A 12 -5.64 -13.42 -0.93
C ILE A 12 -4.93 -13.85 -2.21
N GLU A 13 -4.43 -15.09 -2.26
CA GLU A 13 -3.72 -15.60 -3.42
C GLU A 13 -4.62 -15.66 -4.67
N ARG A 14 -5.85 -16.14 -4.52
CA ARG A 14 -6.83 -16.17 -5.63
C ARG A 14 -7.17 -14.79 -6.16
N LYS A 15 -7.17 -13.77 -5.31
CA LYS A 15 -7.50 -12.37 -5.66
C LYS A 15 -6.27 -11.45 -5.65
N SER A 16 -5.08 -12.03 -5.80
CA SER A 16 -3.83 -11.27 -5.74
C SER A 16 -3.82 -10.16 -6.78
N LEU A 17 -3.43 -8.96 -6.37
CA LEU A 17 -3.26 -7.82 -7.28
C LEU A 17 -2.28 -8.12 -8.40
N LEU A 18 -1.30 -9.00 -8.17
CA LEU A 18 -0.31 -9.41 -9.18
C LEU A 18 -0.92 -10.19 -10.36
N LYS A 19 -2.17 -10.67 -10.21
CA LYS A 19 -2.93 -11.31 -11.29
C LYS A 19 -3.80 -10.32 -12.07
N HIS A 20 -3.93 -9.08 -11.60
CA HIS A 20 -4.69 -8.05 -12.29
C HIS A 20 -3.93 -7.57 -13.55
N PRO A 21 -4.61 -7.33 -14.69
CA PRO A 21 -3.95 -6.93 -15.95
C PRO A 21 -2.99 -5.75 -15.79
N PHE A 22 -3.38 -4.74 -15.00
CA PHE A 22 -2.51 -3.60 -14.69
C PHE A 22 -1.14 -4.01 -14.13
N TYR A 23 -1.09 -4.89 -13.12
CA TYR A 23 0.17 -5.32 -12.52
C TYR A 23 0.94 -6.29 -13.42
N VAL A 24 0.25 -7.08 -14.23
CA VAL A 24 0.90 -7.93 -15.24
C VAL A 24 1.66 -7.08 -16.27
N ASP A 25 1.02 -6.02 -16.77
CA ASP A 25 1.63 -5.10 -17.73
C ASP A 25 2.71 -4.21 -17.09
N TRP A 26 2.54 -3.85 -15.81
CA TRP A 26 3.56 -3.16 -15.02
C TRP A 26 4.82 -4.01 -14.91
N THR A 27 4.70 -5.27 -14.49
CA THR A 27 5.84 -6.19 -14.32
C THR A 27 6.57 -6.44 -15.64
N LYS A 28 5.86 -6.42 -16.78
CA LYS A 28 6.47 -6.53 -18.11
C LYS A 28 7.16 -5.24 -18.58
N GLY A 29 6.99 -4.12 -17.88
CA GLY A 29 7.47 -2.80 -18.31
C GLY A 29 6.72 -2.26 -19.53
N SER A 30 5.49 -2.73 -19.76
CA SER A 30 4.68 -2.36 -20.94
C SER A 30 3.63 -1.28 -20.68
N LEU A 31 3.47 -0.84 -19.42
CA LEU A 31 2.53 0.24 -19.10
C LEU A 31 3.04 1.59 -19.62
N PRO A 32 2.15 2.42 -20.20
CA PRO A 32 2.47 3.81 -20.51
C PRO A 32 2.86 4.59 -19.24
N LEU A 33 3.81 5.52 -19.36
CA LEU A 33 4.22 6.36 -18.24
C LEU A 33 3.05 7.16 -17.66
N GLU A 34 2.11 7.58 -18.49
CA GLU A 34 0.91 8.31 -18.09
C GLU A 34 0.01 7.45 -17.17
N SER A 35 -0.06 6.14 -17.42
CA SER A 35 -0.81 5.21 -16.57
C SER A 35 -0.13 5.05 -15.20
N ILE A 36 1.20 5.00 -15.18
CA ILE A 36 1.99 4.92 -13.94
C ILE A 36 1.86 6.25 -13.16
N ALA A 37 1.89 7.39 -13.84
CA ALA A 37 1.68 8.71 -13.25
C ALA A 37 0.29 8.84 -12.62
N GLY A 38 -0.77 8.44 -13.34
CA GLY A 38 -2.14 8.40 -12.81
C GLY A 38 -2.28 7.50 -11.58
N TYR A 39 -1.77 6.26 -11.67
CA TYR A 39 -1.73 5.33 -10.54
C TYR A 39 -1.00 5.92 -9.33
N SER A 40 0.14 6.58 -9.54
CA SER A 40 0.93 7.15 -8.45
C SER A 40 0.13 8.17 -7.62
N LYS A 41 -0.74 8.96 -8.25
CA LYS A 41 -1.63 9.93 -7.60
C LYS A 41 -2.75 9.27 -6.82
N GLU A 42 -3.45 8.34 -7.46
CA GLU A 42 -4.59 7.64 -6.84
C GLU A 42 -4.13 6.82 -5.64
N TYR A 43 -3.08 6.03 -5.82
CA TYR A 43 -2.55 5.15 -4.79
C TYR A 43 -1.87 5.92 -3.66
N PHE A 44 -1.37 7.14 -3.90
CA PHE A 44 -0.84 7.98 -2.82
C PHE A 44 -1.90 8.29 -1.75
N GLN A 45 -3.17 8.38 -2.11
CA GLN A 45 -4.24 8.58 -1.12
C GLN A 45 -4.32 7.40 -0.14
N LEU A 46 -4.09 6.17 -0.62
CA LEU A 46 -3.99 4.99 0.23
C LEU A 46 -2.74 5.06 1.11
N VAL A 47 -1.57 5.40 0.55
CA VAL A 47 -0.31 5.52 1.31
C VAL A 47 -0.46 6.50 2.47
N LYS A 48 -1.13 7.64 2.27
CA LYS A 48 -1.42 8.60 3.36
C LYS A 48 -2.40 8.05 4.40
N ALA A 49 -3.35 7.20 3.99
CA ALA A 49 -4.39 6.69 4.85
C ALA A 49 -3.93 5.51 5.73
N VAL A 50 -3.01 4.67 5.25
CA VAL A 50 -2.56 3.46 5.96
C VAL A 50 -2.04 3.76 7.39
N PRO A 51 -1.18 4.77 7.65
CA PRO A 51 -0.78 5.09 9.02
C PRO A 51 -1.96 5.37 9.96
N VAL A 52 -3.02 6.01 9.47
CA VAL A 52 -4.24 6.32 10.23
C VAL A 52 -5.04 5.05 10.51
N PHE A 53 -5.09 4.12 9.56
CA PHE A 53 -5.71 2.81 9.77
C PHE A 53 -4.98 2.03 10.86
N VAL A 54 -3.64 2.00 10.82
CA VAL A 54 -2.83 1.30 11.83
C VAL A 54 -2.99 1.94 13.20
N GLU A 55 -3.04 3.27 13.30
CA GLU A 55 -3.34 3.97 14.55
C GLU A 55 -4.73 3.59 15.10
N THR A 56 -5.73 3.50 14.22
CA THR A 56 -7.09 3.09 14.61
C THR A 56 -7.08 1.66 15.15
N ILE A 57 -6.38 0.74 14.48
CA ILE A 57 -6.21 -0.65 14.96
C ILE A 57 -5.51 -0.66 16.32
N MET A 58 -4.49 0.18 16.54
CA MET A 58 -3.81 0.28 17.83
C MET A 58 -4.74 0.71 18.97
N ARG A 59 -5.70 1.61 18.67
CA ARG A 59 -6.67 2.12 19.65
C ARG A 59 -7.62 1.02 20.16
N TYR A 60 -8.06 0.14 19.27
CA TYR A 60 -9.07 -0.89 19.58
C TYR A 60 -8.49 -2.31 19.72
N GLY A 61 -7.21 -2.49 19.39
CA GLY A 61 -6.53 -3.78 19.38
C GLY A 61 -6.03 -4.22 20.76
N PRO A 62 -5.53 -5.46 20.88
CA PRO A 62 -5.00 -5.99 22.14
C PRO A 62 -3.78 -5.21 22.62
N THR A 63 -3.77 -4.80 23.90
CA THR A 63 -2.64 -4.05 24.48
C THR A 63 -1.29 -4.72 24.31
N ARG A 64 -1.24 -6.06 24.36
CA ARG A 64 0.00 -6.85 24.15
C ARG A 64 0.63 -6.68 22.76
N MET A 65 -0.10 -6.16 21.78
CA MET A 65 0.38 -5.95 20.41
C MET A 65 0.76 -4.49 20.13
N ARG A 66 0.62 -3.57 21.10
CA ARG A 66 0.82 -2.13 20.86
C ARG A 66 2.18 -1.80 20.27
N GLU A 67 3.26 -2.39 20.77
CA GLU A 67 4.61 -2.13 20.27
C GLU A 67 4.76 -2.56 18.81
N ALA A 68 4.28 -3.76 18.46
CA ALA A 68 4.32 -4.24 17.08
C ALA A 68 3.47 -3.37 16.14
N ILE A 69 2.27 -2.95 16.59
CA ILE A 69 1.39 -2.08 15.81
C ILE A 69 1.99 -0.68 15.65
N ASP A 70 2.59 -0.11 16.70
CA ASP A 70 3.25 1.20 16.62
C ASP A 70 4.49 1.17 15.73
N SER A 71 5.25 0.06 15.74
CA SER A 71 6.35 -0.16 14.79
C SER A 71 5.84 -0.12 13.34
N ASN A 72 4.78 -0.88 13.04
CA ASN A 72 4.17 -0.88 11.72
C ASN A 72 3.63 0.52 11.36
N ARG A 73 3.03 1.25 12.30
CA ARG A 73 2.53 2.60 12.06
C ARG A 73 3.65 3.55 11.65
N LYS A 74 4.80 3.50 12.32
CA LYS A 74 5.97 4.33 12.02
C LYS A 74 6.57 4.00 10.66
N GLU A 75 6.72 2.71 10.36
CA GLU A 75 7.19 2.24 9.05
C GLU A 75 6.31 2.77 7.91
N GLU A 76 4.98 2.67 8.05
CA GLU A 76 4.05 3.17 7.03
C GLU A 76 4.10 4.70 6.87
N GLN A 77 4.46 5.45 7.92
CA GLN A 77 4.71 6.90 7.82
C GLN A 77 5.98 7.19 7.01
N GLU A 78 7.02 6.37 7.17
CA GLU A 78 8.28 6.51 6.44
C GLU A 78 8.10 6.25 4.94
N HIS A 79 7.09 5.47 4.53
CA HIS A 79 6.76 5.19 3.12
C HIS A 79 6.21 6.40 2.34
N ILE A 80 5.72 7.45 3.03
CA ILE A 80 5.14 8.64 2.38
C ILE A 80 6.19 9.38 1.52
N LEU A 81 7.39 9.61 2.06
CA LEU A 81 8.44 10.37 1.35
C LEU A 81 8.98 9.63 0.11
N PRO A 82 9.31 8.33 0.15
CA PRO A 82 9.59 7.53 -1.04
C PRO A 82 8.49 7.63 -2.10
N TRP A 83 7.22 7.59 -1.69
CA TRP A 83 6.11 7.69 -2.64
C TRP A 83 6.03 9.06 -3.32
N ILE A 84 6.22 10.15 -2.56
CA ILE A 84 6.29 11.50 -3.11
C ILE A 84 7.42 11.60 -4.14
N ARG A 85 8.60 11.05 -3.84
CA ARG A 85 9.72 11.02 -4.80
C ARG A 85 9.40 10.21 -6.05
N PHE A 86 8.73 9.07 -5.88
CA PHE A 86 8.30 8.23 -7.00
C PHE A 86 7.32 8.97 -7.92
N ALA A 87 6.25 9.54 -7.38
CA ALA A 87 5.30 10.33 -8.15
C ALA A 87 5.96 11.57 -8.79
N GLY A 88 6.87 12.24 -8.05
CA GLY A 88 7.66 13.36 -8.56
C GLY A 88 8.55 12.98 -9.75
N SER A 89 9.14 11.78 -9.76
CA SER A 89 9.92 11.30 -10.90
C SER A 89 9.09 11.04 -12.17
N LEU A 90 7.77 10.93 -12.02
CA LEU A 90 6.80 10.82 -13.11
C LEU A 90 6.25 12.18 -13.55
N GLY A 91 6.79 13.29 -13.00
CA GLY A 91 6.39 14.65 -13.32
C GLY A 91 5.17 15.15 -12.55
N ILE A 92 4.70 14.42 -11.53
CA ILE A 92 3.58 14.89 -10.70
C ILE A 92 4.08 15.94 -9.69
N PRO A 93 3.51 17.16 -9.69
CA PRO A 93 3.89 18.16 -8.70
C PRO A 93 3.38 17.78 -7.32
N GLN A 94 4.14 18.12 -6.27
CA GLN A 94 3.77 17.80 -4.90
C GLN A 94 2.43 18.43 -4.46
N THR A 95 1.99 19.51 -5.10
CA THR A 95 0.67 20.13 -4.86
C THR A 95 -0.51 19.24 -5.27
N GLU A 96 -0.28 18.21 -6.08
CA GLU A 96 -1.29 17.23 -6.51
C GLU A 96 -1.26 15.92 -5.71
N LEU A 97 -0.37 15.82 -4.71
CA LEU A 97 -0.18 14.64 -3.86
C LEU A 97 -0.79 14.88 -2.47
#